data_AF-A0A5N5K2R6-F1
#
_entry.id   AF-A0A5N5K2R6-F1
#
_cell.length_a   1.000
_cell.length_b   1.000
_cell.length_c   1.000
_cell.angle_alpha   90.00
_cell.angle_beta   90.00
_cell.angle_gamma   90.00
#
_symmetry.space_group_name_H-M   'P 1'
#
loop_
_entity.id
_entity.type
_entity.pdbx_description
1 polymer ?
#
loop_
_entity_poly.entity_id
_entity_poly.type
_entity_poly.pdbx_seq_one_letter_code
_entity_poly.pdbx_strand_id
1 'polypeptide(L)'
;MSLAVVNETTVTTFVEDRKAFENCVEECFEMLDVDGDRVLSRSELREGFSKIMSLGHGSREEEKIDPLFNTIFNRFDEDRNGSIDPQEFRCLIRELMFAMGRGFGNSPVLVVLDSLLMKAVEHEFGRI
;
A
#
# COMPACT_ATOMS: atom_id res chain seq x y z
N MET A 1 -14.26 -8.40 -4.93
CA MET A 1 -15.02 -7.91 -3.77
C MET A 1 -15.14 -9.00 -2.72
N SER A 2 -14.16 -9.03 -1.83
CA SER A 2 -14.10 -9.99 -0.73
C SER A 2 -14.12 -9.24 0.59
N LEU A 3 -14.77 -9.85 1.58
CA LEU A 3 -14.94 -9.28 2.91
C LEU A 3 -13.91 -9.94 3.84
N ALA A 4 -13.02 -9.15 4.44
CA ALA A 4 -11.95 -9.67 5.26
C ALA A 4 -11.90 -8.94 6.61
N VAL A 5 -11.65 -9.68 7.68
CA VAL A 5 -11.45 -9.12 9.02
C VAL A 5 -9.97 -8.86 9.20
N VAL A 6 -9.62 -7.59 9.45
CA VAL A 6 -8.23 -7.16 9.64
C VAL A 6 -8.09 -6.61 11.06
N ASN A 7 -7.03 -7.01 11.76
CA ASN A 7 -6.65 -6.46 13.07
C ASN A 7 -5.14 -6.12 13.10
N GLU A 8 -4.69 -5.46 14.17
CA GLU A 8 -3.27 -5.10 14.34
C GLU A 8 -2.35 -6.33 14.23
N THR A 9 -2.71 -7.47 14.81
CA THR A 9 -1.89 -8.69 14.78
C THR A 9 -1.77 -9.28 13.38
N THR A 10 -2.84 -9.32 12.59
CA THR A 10 -2.83 -9.75 11.19
C THR A 10 -1.85 -8.91 10.36
N VAL A 11 -1.93 -7.58 10.49
CA VAL A 11 -1.06 -6.66 9.75
C VAL A 11 0.39 -6.78 10.21
N THR A 12 0.62 -6.86 11.52
CA THR A 12 1.96 -6.94 12.09
C THR A 12 2.63 -8.25 11.71
N THR A 13 1.92 -9.38 11.79
CA THR A 13 2.41 -10.70 11.40
C THR A 13 2.76 -10.77 9.92
N PHE A 14 1.96 -10.14 9.06
CA PHE A 14 2.24 -10.05 7.63
C PHE A 14 3.50 -9.22 7.34
N VAL A 15 3.65 -8.08 8.01
CA VAL A 15 4.83 -7.21 7.85
C VAL A 15 6.10 -7.85 8.43
N GLU A 16 5.97 -8.64 9.50
CA GLU A 16 7.06 -9.43 10.10
C GLU A 16 7.51 -10.59 9.19
N ASP A 17 6.59 -11.18 8.41
CA ASP A 17 6.95 -12.12 7.35
C ASP A 17 7.59 -11.38 6.18
N ARG A 18 8.89 -11.12 6.34
CA ARG A 18 9.70 -10.39 5.37
C ARG A 18 9.56 -10.95 3.95
N LYS A 19 9.41 -12.26 3.78
CA LYS A 19 9.34 -12.89 2.46
C LYS A 19 7.97 -12.67 1.80
N ALA A 20 6.88 -12.87 2.54
CA ALA A 20 5.54 -12.59 2.04
C ALA A 20 5.34 -11.09 1.78
N PHE A 21 5.85 -10.25 2.68
CA PHE A 21 5.82 -8.80 2.56
C PHE A 21 6.64 -8.32 1.36
N GLU A 22 7.90 -8.76 1.20
CA GLU A 22 8.75 -8.36 0.08
C GLU A 22 8.14 -8.76 -1.26
N ASN A 23 7.67 -10.01 -1.41
CA ASN A 23 7.00 -10.44 -2.63
C ASN A 23 5.75 -9.60 -2.93
N CYS A 24 4.95 -9.26 -1.90
CA CYS A 24 3.74 -8.47 -2.07
C CYS A 24 4.03 -7.02 -2.48
N VAL A 25 5.05 -6.42 -1.85
CA VAL A 25 5.52 -5.07 -2.18
C VAL A 25 6.12 -5.03 -3.58
N GLU A 26 6.92 -6.02 -3.95
CA GLU A 26 7.54 -6.14 -5.27
C GLU A 26 6.48 -6.32 -6.37
N GLU A 27 5.51 -7.22 -6.18
CA GLU A 27 4.38 -7.35 -7.12
C GLU A 27 3.58 -6.04 -7.26
N CYS A 28 3.34 -5.32 -6.16
CA CYS A 28 2.65 -4.02 -6.24
C CYS A 28 3.51 -2.97 -6.95
N PHE A 29 4.81 -2.97 -6.71
CA PHE A 29 5.75 -2.08 -7.36
C PHE A 29 5.79 -2.36 -8.88
N GLU A 30 5.90 -3.61 -9.29
CA GLU A 30 5.85 -4.00 -10.71
C GLU A 30 4.50 -3.68 -11.37
N MET A 31 3.39 -3.72 -10.61
CA MET A 31 2.09 -3.27 -11.12
C MET A 31 1.99 -1.75 -11.30
N LEU A 32 2.78 -0.99 -10.54
CA LEU A 32 2.83 0.47 -10.57
C LEU A 32 3.82 0.99 -11.62
N ASP A 33 4.96 0.32 -11.75
CA ASP A 33 6.06 0.60 -12.69
C ASP A 33 5.64 0.15 -14.10
N VAL A 34 5.03 1.06 -14.85
CA VAL A 34 4.44 0.76 -16.16
C VAL A 34 5.51 0.83 -17.25
N ASP A 35 6.49 1.72 -17.09
CA ASP A 35 7.57 1.88 -18.06
C ASP A 35 8.77 0.94 -17.82
N GLY A 36 8.81 0.29 -16.66
CA GLY A 36 9.81 -0.72 -16.31
C GLY A 36 11.17 -0.11 -15.96
N ASP A 37 11.21 1.18 -15.59
CA ASP A 37 12.44 1.88 -15.25
C ASP A 37 12.96 1.58 -13.83
N ARG A 38 12.21 0.76 -13.07
CA ARG A 38 12.45 0.36 -11.68
C ARG A 38 12.38 1.50 -10.67
N VAL A 39 11.76 2.61 -11.03
CA VAL A 39 11.38 3.68 -10.12
C VAL A 39 9.90 4.01 -10.32
N LEU A 40 9.26 4.63 -9.34
CA LEU A 40 7.88 5.09 -9.50
C LEU A 40 7.88 6.58 -9.67
N SER A 41 7.58 7.01 -10.89
CA SER A 41 7.37 8.42 -11.19
C SER A 41 6.07 8.91 -10.54
N ARG A 42 5.97 10.23 -10.32
CA ARG A 42 4.74 10.87 -9.80
C ARG A 42 3.48 10.46 -10.57
N SER A 43 3.59 10.34 -11.89
CA SER A 43 2.49 9.94 -12.76
C SER A 43 2.05 8.50 -12.54
N GLU A 44 3.01 7.58 -12.41
CA GLU A 44 2.78 6.13 -12.22
C GLU A 44 2.23 5.85 -10.83
N LEU A 45 2.83 6.45 -9.80
CA LEU A 45 2.29 6.36 -8.45
C LEU A 45 0.88 6.94 -8.42
N ARG A 46 0.60 8.07 -9.08
CA ARG A 46 -0.76 8.64 -9.11
C ARG A 46 -1.77 7.67 -9.72
N GLU A 47 -1.40 7.03 -10.81
CA GLU A 47 -2.30 6.12 -11.52
C GLU A 47 -2.50 4.80 -10.74
N GLY A 48 -1.43 4.20 -10.22
CA GLY A 48 -1.54 2.92 -9.52
C GLY A 48 -1.88 3.04 -8.05
N PHE A 49 -1.64 4.17 -7.38
CA PHE A 49 -2.08 4.37 -5.98
C PHE A 49 -3.60 4.35 -5.88
N SER A 50 -4.29 4.86 -6.90
CA SER A 50 -5.75 4.71 -7.04
C SER A 50 -6.17 3.23 -7.13
N LYS A 51 -5.41 2.42 -7.88
CA LYS A 51 -5.66 0.97 -8.06
C LYS A 51 -5.38 0.18 -6.78
N ILE A 52 -4.25 0.44 -6.12
CA ILE A 52 -3.79 -0.31 -4.94
C ILE A 52 -4.63 0.00 -3.71
N MET A 53 -4.91 1.28 -3.46
CA MET A 53 -5.60 1.64 -2.23
C MET A 53 -7.09 1.36 -2.29
N SER A 54 -7.70 1.25 -3.49
CA SER A 54 -9.17 1.14 -3.66
C SER A 54 -9.98 2.15 -2.80
N LEU A 55 -9.31 3.19 -2.27
CA LEU A 55 -9.87 4.24 -1.41
C LEU A 55 -10.65 5.28 -2.21
N GLY A 56 -10.94 4.99 -3.48
CA GLY A 56 -11.61 5.87 -4.40
C GLY A 56 -12.62 5.12 -5.25
N HIS A 57 -13.70 4.61 -4.64
CA HIS A 57 -14.95 4.54 -5.39
C HIS A 57 -15.40 5.98 -5.69
N GLY A 58 -15.05 6.47 -6.89
CA GLY A 58 -15.31 7.84 -7.35
C GLY A 58 -14.23 8.80 -6.84
N SER A 59 -13.64 9.70 -7.61
CA SER A 59 -14.21 10.62 -8.59
C SER A 59 -12.99 11.22 -9.32
N ARG A 60 -12.88 11.31 -10.64
CA ARG A 60 -13.34 12.45 -11.46
C ARG A 60 -13.15 13.88 -10.91
N GLU A 61 -12.37 14.05 -9.84
CA GLU A 61 -11.94 15.35 -9.30
C GLU A 61 -10.41 15.42 -9.31
N GLU A 62 -9.86 15.56 -10.51
CA GLU A 62 -8.41 15.65 -10.78
C GLU A 62 -7.72 16.85 -10.09
N GLU A 63 -8.47 17.83 -9.58
CA GLU A 63 -7.93 19.11 -9.12
C GLU A 63 -7.77 19.26 -7.59
N LYS A 64 -8.40 18.41 -6.76
CA LYS A 64 -8.36 18.56 -5.27
C LYS A 64 -7.46 17.57 -4.54
N ILE A 65 -7.04 16.50 -5.22
CA ILE A 65 -6.23 15.44 -4.61
C ILE A 65 -4.73 15.74 -4.77
N ASP A 66 -4.35 16.63 -5.70
CA ASP A 66 -2.96 17.03 -5.96
C ASP A 66 -2.16 17.44 -4.71
N PRO A 67 -2.66 18.28 -3.77
CA PRO A 67 -1.87 18.67 -2.60
C PRO A 67 -1.71 17.52 -1.60
N LEU A 68 -2.71 16.66 -1.42
CA LEU A 68 -2.61 15.48 -0.56
C LEU A 68 -1.68 14.45 -1.17
N PHE A 69 -1.82 14.20 -2.47
CA PHE A 69 -0.94 13.33 -3.24
C PHE A 69 0.50 13.83 -3.24
N ASN A 70 0.75 15.12 -3.45
CA ASN A 70 2.11 15.69 -3.35
C ASN A 70 2.67 15.59 -1.94
N THR A 71 1.85 15.77 -0.91
CA THR A 71 2.31 15.62 0.48
C THR A 71 2.68 14.18 0.79
N ILE A 72 1.88 13.23 0.29
CA ILE A 72 2.15 11.80 0.35
C ILE A 72 3.42 11.50 -0.44
N PHE A 73 3.49 11.83 -1.73
CA PHE A 73 4.65 11.61 -2.60
C PHE A 73 5.94 12.19 -2.01
N ASN A 74 5.95 13.45 -1.55
CA ASN A 74 7.13 14.07 -0.93
C ASN A 74 7.52 13.43 0.40
N ARG A 75 6.64 12.63 1.02
CA ARG A 75 6.95 11.82 2.19
C ARG A 75 7.49 10.44 1.81
N PHE A 76 7.25 9.98 0.58
CA PHE A 76 7.75 8.71 0.05
C PHE A 76 9.14 8.89 -0.54
N ASP A 77 9.33 9.97 -1.29
CA ASP A 77 10.57 10.45 -1.89
C ASP A 77 11.44 11.09 -0.80
N GLU A 78 12.13 10.27 0.00
CA GLU A 78 12.96 10.71 1.13
C GLU A 78 14.19 11.45 0.63
N ASP A 79 14.78 10.97 -0.47
CA ASP A 79 15.95 11.59 -1.08
C ASP A 79 15.62 12.80 -1.98
N ARG A 80 14.33 13.01 -2.27
CA ARG A 80 13.81 14.10 -3.11
C ARG A 80 14.36 14.06 -4.52
N ASN A 81 14.65 12.87 -5.04
CA ASN A 81 15.11 12.66 -6.40
C ASN A 81 13.96 12.84 -7.43
N GLY A 82 12.71 12.89 -6.97
CA GLY A 82 11.52 13.10 -7.80
C GLY A 82 10.83 11.81 -8.26
N SER A 83 11.35 10.67 -7.84
CA SER A 83 10.88 9.31 -8.10
C SER A 83 10.93 8.51 -6.80
N ILE A 84 10.22 7.39 -6.73
CA ILE A 84 10.26 6.52 -5.55
C ILE A 84 10.96 5.23 -5.92
N ASP A 85 12.05 4.92 -5.24
CA ASP A 85 12.76 3.67 -5.48
C ASP A 85 12.12 2.48 -4.72
N PRO A 86 12.48 1.23 -5.05
CA PRO A 86 11.91 0.06 -4.40
C PRO A 86 12.16 0.00 -2.87
N GLN A 87 13.28 0.55 -2.39
CA GLN A 87 13.57 0.61 -0.96
C GLN A 87 12.69 1.63 -0.25
N GLU A 88 12.52 2.82 -0.83
CA GLU A 88 11.62 3.87 -0.34
C GLU A 88 10.17 3.37 -0.31
N PHE A 89 9.70 2.77 -1.40
CA PHE A 89 8.37 2.19 -1.49
C PHE A 89 8.16 1.11 -0.42
N ARG A 90 9.14 0.21 -0.23
CA ARG A 90 9.08 -0.84 0.81
C ARG A 90 9.04 -0.27 2.23
N CYS A 91 9.91 0.71 2.51
CA CYS A 91 9.97 1.36 3.81
C CYS A 91 8.63 1.98 4.17
N LEU A 92 8.02 2.62 3.17
CA LEU A 92 6.76 3.28 3.38
C LEU A 92 5.56 2.34 3.48
N ILE A 93 5.44 1.32 2.62
CA ILE A 93 4.35 0.35 2.74
C ILE A 93 4.40 -0.33 4.11
N ARG A 94 5.61 -0.55 4.65
CA ARG A 94 5.79 -1.04 6.02
C ARG A 94 5.24 -0.05 7.05
N GLU A 95 5.63 1.22 6.98
CA GLU A 95 5.14 2.26 7.89
C GLU A 95 3.61 2.47 7.77
N LEU A 96 3.06 2.44 6.57
CA LEU A 96 1.63 2.59 6.31
C LEU A 96 0.86 1.39 6.89
N MET A 97 1.35 0.16 6.67
CA MET A 97 0.78 -1.04 7.28
C MET A 97 0.83 -0.97 8.81
N PHE A 98 1.95 -0.56 9.40
CA PHE A 98 2.03 -0.35 10.85
C PHE A 98 1.08 0.74 11.35
N ALA A 99 0.98 1.86 10.64
CA ALA A 99 0.08 2.96 10.99
C ALA A 99 -1.39 2.54 10.87
N MET A 100 -1.74 1.76 9.85
CA MET A 100 -3.06 1.16 9.70
C MET A 100 -3.34 0.16 10.83
N GLY A 101 -2.43 -0.76 11.11
CA GLY A 101 -2.55 -1.71 12.22
C GLY A 101 -2.77 -1.00 13.57
N ARG A 102 -1.98 0.03 13.87
CA ARG A 102 -2.16 0.87 15.07
C ARG A 102 -3.45 1.69 15.05
N GLY A 103 -3.89 2.14 13.88
CA GLY A 103 -5.13 2.91 13.69
C GLY A 103 -6.38 2.08 13.89
N PHE A 104 -6.34 0.79 13.55
CA PHE A 104 -7.39 -0.18 13.87
C PHE A 104 -7.37 -0.60 15.35
N GLY A 105 -6.17 -0.63 15.94
CA GLY A 105 -5.94 -1.19 17.27
C GLY A 105 -6.30 -2.67 17.35
N ASN A 106 -6.57 -3.16 18.56
CA ASN A 106 -7.00 -4.55 18.80
C ASN A 106 -8.46 -4.84 18.38
N SER A 107 -9.14 -3.86 17.77
CA SER A 107 -10.53 -4.03 17.34
C SER A 107 -10.57 -4.53 15.90
N PRO A 108 -11.12 -5.73 15.63
CA PRO A 108 -11.20 -6.24 14.28
C PRO A 108 -12.08 -5.34 13.43
N VAL A 109 -11.52 -4.82 12.33
CA VAL A 109 -12.25 -4.00 11.35
C VAL A 109 -12.59 -4.86 10.15
N LEU A 110 -13.86 -4.82 9.78
CA LEU A 110 -14.37 -5.44 8.57
C LEU A 110 -14.03 -4.55 7.38
N VAL A 111 -13.13 -5.02 6.52
CA VAL A 111 -12.69 -4.27 5.35
C VAL A 111 -13.14 -5.01 4.09
N VAL A 112 -13.86 -4.29 3.22
CA VAL A 112 -14.24 -4.76 1.88
C VAL A 112 -13.08 -4.42 0.97
N LEU A 113 -12.28 -5.41 0.53
CA LEU A 113 -11.06 -5.12 -0.23
C LEU A 113 -10.82 -6.10 -1.38
N ASP A 114 -10.15 -5.57 -2.41
CA ASP A 114 -9.36 -6.26 -3.44
C ASP A 114 -7.92 -5.69 -3.39
N SER A 115 -7.38 -5.45 -2.18
CA SER A 115 -6.12 -4.69 -1.96
C SER A 115 -5.11 -5.42 -1.06
N LEU A 116 -3.96 -4.76 -0.81
CA LEU A 116 -2.84 -5.24 0.01
C LEU A 116 -3.21 -5.87 1.37
N LEU A 117 -4.25 -5.38 2.05
CA LEU A 117 -4.68 -5.95 3.34
C LEU A 117 -5.38 -7.30 3.16
N MET A 118 -5.92 -7.60 1.98
CA MET A 118 -6.48 -8.93 1.70
C MET A 118 -5.36 -9.98 1.65
N LYS A 119 -4.20 -9.67 1.06
CA LYS A 119 -3.03 -10.56 1.10
C LYS A 119 -2.54 -10.81 2.54
N ALA A 120 -2.64 -9.82 3.43
CA ALA A 120 -2.33 -10.00 4.85
C ALA A 120 -3.29 -10.99 5.54
N VAL A 121 -4.58 -10.96 5.18
CA VAL A 121 -5.58 -11.90 5.70
C VAL A 121 -5.40 -13.29 5.08
N GLU A 122 -5.13 -13.40 3.79
CA GLU A 122 -4.82 -14.69 3.14
C GLU A 122 -3.59 -15.36 3.76
N HIS A 123 -2.57 -14.58 4.14
CA HIS A 123 -1.40 -15.09 4.87
C HIS A 123 -1.77 -15.69 6.24
N GLU A 124 -2.66 -15.03 6.98
CA GLU A 124 -3.15 -15.53 8.27
C GLU A 124 -3.97 -16.82 8.10
N PHE A 125 -4.85 -16.89 7.10
CA PHE A 125 -5.66 -18.08 6.80
C PHE A 125 -4.84 -19.25 6.22
N GLY A 126 -3.73 -18.99 5.53
CA GLY A 126 -2.84 -20.01 4.97
C GLY A 126 -1.92 -20.71 5.99
N ARG A 127 -1.91 -20.26 7.26
CA ARG A 127 -1.14 -20.88 8.35
C ARG A 127 -1.91 -21.93 9.17
N ILE A 128 -3.15 -22.26 8.79
CA ILE A 128 -4.01 -23.25 9.48
C ILE A 128 -3.92 -24.63 8.83
#